data_AF-A0A7W7H585-F1
#
_entry.id   AF-A0A7W7H585-F1
#
_cell.length_a   1.000
_cell.length_b   1.000
_cell.length_c   1.000
_cell.angle_alpha   90.00
_cell.angle_beta   90.00
_cell.angle_gamma   90.00
#
_symmetry.space_group_name_H-M   'P 1'
#
loop_
_entity.id
_entity.type
_entity.pdbx_description
1 polymer ?
#
loop_
_entity_poly.entity_id
_entity_poly.type
_entity_poly.pdbx_seq_one_letter_code
_entity_poly.pdbx_strand_id
1 'polypeptide(L)'
;MQQPIASSRYEPMTLERLAVLLTDIDDPMRWRLIAEFLEEYHWEPAEVRGALLATEPAGTGDEHWDVLLAALAEHLAAQDGHAAPDWADQRELRQFWFPFNTRSARADAVVHAPAAFRRRGVFVAAQELKVA
;
A
#
# COMPACT_ATOMS: atom_id res chain seq x y z
N MET A 1 39.16 23.81 0.28
CA MET A 1 37.92 24.06 -0.47
C MET A 1 37.02 22.86 -0.26
N GLN A 2 36.02 23.02 0.62
CA GLN A 2 35.07 21.95 0.97
C GLN A 2 34.18 21.71 -0.24
N GLN A 3 34.14 20.48 -0.76
CA GLN A 3 33.17 20.10 -1.78
C GLN A 3 31.78 19.98 -1.12
N PRO A 4 30.71 20.55 -1.68
CA PRO A 4 29.37 20.26 -1.21
C PRO A 4 29.04 18.82 -1.61
N ILE A 5 28.81 17.97 -0.61
CA ILE A 5 28.14 16.69 -0.80
C ILE A 5 26.81 16.99 -1.48
N ALA A 6 26.63 16.54 -2.73
CA ALA A 6 25.33 16.52 -3.35
C ALA A 6 24.45 15.70 -2.42
N SER A 7 23.52 16.35 -1.72
CA SER A 7 22.43 15.69 -1.06
C SER A 7 21.78 14.85 -2.15
N SER A 8 21.97 13.52 -2.13
CA SER A 8 21.09 12.63 -2.87
C SER A 8 19.70 13.08 -2.49
N ARG A 9 18.96 13.66 -3.44
CA ARG A 9 17.58 14.07 -3.18
C ARG A 9 16.90 12.80 -2.74
N TYR A 10 16.54 12.77 -1.47
CA TYR A 10 15.72 11.69 -0.95
C TYR A 10 14.39 11.79 -1.72
N GLU A 11 14.13 10.80 -2.55
CA GLU A 11 12.89 10.68 -3.29
C GLU A 11 12.03 9.66 -2.56
N PRO A 12 10.96 10.09 -1.87
CA PRO A 12 10.06 9.17 -1.19
C PRO A 12 9.47 8.19 -2.21
N MET A 13 9.37 6.93 -1.80
CA MET A 13 8.79 5.86 -2.55
C MET A 13 7.35 6.20 -2.89
N THR A 14 7.02 6.14 -4.19
CA THR A 14 5.65 6.25 -4.68
C THR A 14 5.00 4.88 -4.75
N LEU A 15 3.67 4.85 -4.77
CA LEU A 15 2.93 3.61 -4.96
C LEU A 15 3.20 2.98 -6.34
N GLU A 16 3.42 3.81 -7.36
CA GLU A 16 3.89 3.37 -8.67
C GLU A 16 5.21 2.61 -8.55
N ARG A 17 6.17 3.18 -7.83
CA ARG A 17 7.48 2.56 -7.66
C ARG A 17 7.39 1.28 -6.85
N LEU A 18 6.58 1.28 -5.79
CA LEU A 18 6.29 0.08 -5.01
C LEU A 18 5.76 -1.05 -5.90
N ALA A 19 4.75 -0.78 -6.74
CA ALA A 19 4.17 -1.80 -7.63
C ALA A 19 5.21 -2.43 -8.56
N VAL A 20 6.12 -1.64 -9.12
CA VAL A 20 7.23 -2.15 -9.94
C VAL A 20 8.12 -3.10 -9.13
N LEU A 21 8.43 -2.76 -7.88
CA LEU A 21 9.26 -3.59 -7.00
C LEU A 21 8.57 -4.88 -6.53
N LEU A 22 7.23 -4.93 -6.53
CA LEU A 22 6.47 -6.14 -6.19
C LEU A 22 6.44 -7.19 -7.31
N THR A 23 6.93 -6.84 -8.50
CA THR A 23 6.99 -7.74 -9.67
C THR A 23 8.07 -8.79 -9.48
N ASP A 24 7.74 -10.05 -9.80
CA ASP A 24 8.69 -11.19 -9.83
C ASP A 24 9.44 -11.45 -8.50
N ILE A 25 8.81 -11.10 -7.37
CA ILE A 25 9.33 -11.40 -6.03
C ILE A 25 8.34 -12.22 -5.20
N ASP A 26 8.86 -12.95 -4.22
CA ASP A 26 8.04 -13.78 -3.32
C ASP A 26 7.19 -12.95 -2.35
N ASP A 27 6.05 -13.50 -1.94
CA ASP A 27 5.09 -12.84 -1.04
C ASP A 27 5.68 -12.28 0.28
N PRO A 28 6.62 -12.95 0.99
CA PRO A 28 7.24 -12.36 2.18
C PRO A 28 8.02 -11.08 1.87
N MET A 29 8.67 -11.01 0.70
CA MET A 29 9.39 -9.82 0.28
C MET A 29 8.43 -8.71 -0.14
N ARG A 30 7.30 -9.06 -0.77
CA ARG A 30 6.23 -8.10 -1.08
C ARG A 30 5.71 -7.40 0.17
N TRP A 31 5.41 -8.18 1.21
CA TRP A 31 4.95 -7.65 2.50
C TRP A 31 5.98 -6.74 3.16
N ARG A 32 7.26 -7.11 3.08
CA ARG A 32 8.34 -6.29 3.59
C ARG A 32 8.40 -4.93 2.90
N LEU A 33 8.33 -4.90 1.56
CA LEU A 33 8.34 -3.64 0.81
C LEU A 33 7.11 -2.77 1.09
N ILE A 34 5.94 -3.39 1.29
CA ILE A 34 4.74 -2.66 1.71
C ILE A 34 4.93 -2.03 3.09
N ALA A 35 5.53 -2.75 4.05
CA ALA A 35 5.84 -2.19 5.36
C ALA A 35 6.86 -1.05 5.25
N GLU A 36 7.92 -1.20 4.46
CA GLU A 36 8.90 -0.12 4.24
C GLU A 36 8.24 1.13 3.63
N PHE A 37 7.35 0.97 2.64
CA PHE A 37 6.57 2.08 2.07
C PHE A 37 5.65 2.74 3.10
N LEU A 38 4.94 1.96 3.92
CA LEU A 38 4.02 2.47 4.94
C LEU A 38 4.75 3.27 6.03
N GLU A 39 5.91 2.79 6.45
CA GLU A 39 6.78 3.51 7.39
C GLU A 39 7.20 4.84 6.79
N GLU A 40 7.70 4.81 5.56
CA GLU A 40 8.16 6.00 4.85
C GLU A 40 7.04 7.02 4.66
N TYR A 41 5.88 6.58 4.17
CA TYR A 41 4.69 7.40 4.00
C TYR A 41 4.27 8.09 5.30
N HIS A 42 4.42 7.41 6.46
CA HIS A 42 4.10 7.99 7.76
C HIS A 42 5.06 9.13 8.16
N TRP A 43 6.33 9.07 7.74
CA TRP A 43 7.31 10.13 8.00
C TRP A 43 7.17 11.32 7.06
N GLU A 44 6.58 11.12 5.88
CA GLU A 44 6.35 12.18 4.91
C GLU A 44 5.28 13.18 5.37
N PRO A 45 5.41 14.47 5.02
CA PRO A 45 4.40 15.48 5.31
C PRO A 45 3.13 15.27 4.48
N ALA A 46 1.97 15.63 5.05
CA ALA A 46 0.66 15.42 4.42
C ALA A 46 0.53 16.02 3.01
N GLU A 47 1.22 17.14 2.74
CA GLU A 47 1.25 17.79 1.43
C GLU A 47 1.95 16.96 0.34
N VAL A 48 2.88 16.07 0.71
CA VAL A 48 3.60 15.18 -0.20
C VAL A 48 2.89 13.83 -0.35
N ARG A 49 2.31 13.32 0.74
CA ARG A 49 1.64 12.01 0.79
C ARG A 49 0.62 11.79 -0.32
N GLY A 50 -0.20 12.79 -0.64
CA GLY A 50 -1.15 12.71 -1.75
C GLY A 50 -0.49 12.46 -3.11
N ALA A 51 0.67 13.08 -3.36
CA ALA A 51 1.42 12.90 -4.60
C ALA A 51 2.02 11.48 -4.73
N LEU A 52 2.35 10.82 -3.63
CA LEU A 52 2.87 9.44 -3.61
C LEU A 52 1.84 8.41 -4.10
N LEU A 53 0.54 8.74 -3.99
CA LEU A 53 -0.59 7.90 -4.36
C LEU A 53 -1.27 8.31 -5.68
N ALA A 54 -0.90 9.47 -6.23
CA ALA A 54 -1.61 10.08 -7.35
C ALA A 54 -1.44 9.30 -8.66
N THR A 55 -0.24 8.78 -8.92
CA THR A 55 0.07 8.06 -10.16
C THR A 55 -0.44 6.62 -10.10
N GLU A 56 -1.18 6.20 -11.14
CA GLU A 56 -1.61 4.81 -11.28
C GLU A 56 -0.39 3.88 -11.53
N PRO A 57 -0.21 2.81 -10.72
CA PRO A 57 0.84 1.83 -10.94
C PRO A 57 0.56 0.96 -12.18
N ALA A 58 1.63 0.52 -12.87
CA ALA A 58 1.58 -0.35 -14.05
C ALA A 58 1.07 -1.79 -13.79
N GLY A 59 0.60 -2.10 -12.58
CA GLY A 59 0.23 -3.44 -12.14
C GLY A 59 1.45 -4.31 -11.82
N THR A 60 1.28 -5.24 -10.89
CA THR A 60 2.30 -6.16 -10.38
C THR A 60 2.32 -7.49 -11.13
N GLY A 61 1.35 -7.71 -12.02
CA GLY A 61 1.11 -8.98 -12.71
C GLY A 61 0.21 -9.96 -11.93
N ASP A 62 -0.18 -9.62 -10.70
CA ASP A 62 -1.11 -10.38 -9.87
C ASP A 62 -2.28 -9.49 -9.41
N GLU A 63 -3.50 -9.88 -9.79
CA GLU A 63 -4.72 -9.12 -9.50
C GLU A 63 -4.93 -8.91 -7.99
N HIS A 64 -4.54 -9.87 -7.15
CA HIS A 64 -4.71 -9.76 -5.70
C HIS A 64 -3.89 -8.62 -5.11
N TRP A 65 -2.64 -8.50 -5.56
CA TRP A 65 -1.72 -7.45 -5.12
C TRP A 65 -2.09 -6.10 -5.72
N ASP A 66 -2.56 -6.07 -6.95
CA ASP A 66 -3.05 -4.86 -7.60
C ASP A 66 -4.27 -4.26 -6.89
N VAL A 67 -5.23 -5.11 -6.48
CA VAL A 67 -6.38 -4.66 -5.69
C VAL A 67 -5.97 -4.25 -4.28
N LEU A 68 -4.97 -4.92 -3.69
CA LEU A 68 -4.41 -4.52 -2.40
C LEU A 68 -3.76 -3.13 -2.45
N LEU A 69 -3.00 -2.82 -3.50
CA LEU A 69 -2.42 -1.50 -3.69
C LEU A 69 -3.50 -0.42 -3.86
N ALA A 70 -4.57 -0.72 -4.59
CA ALA A 70 -5.72 0.18 -4.70
C ALA A 70 -6.42 0.41 -3.34
N ALA A 71 -6.63 -0.66 -2.56
CA ALA A 71 -7.17 -0.57 -1.22
C ALA A 71 -6.27 0.25 -0.28
N LEU A 72 -4.96 0.10 -0.41
CA LEU A 72 -3.96 0.84 0.35
C LEU A 72 -4.00 2.33 0.02
N ALA A 73 -4.03 2.69 -1.27
CA ALA A 73 -4.12 4.07 -1.71
C ALA A 73 -5.37 4.77 -1.17
N GLU A 74 -6.53 4.11 -1.23
CA GLU A 74 -7.74 4.66 -0.63
C GLU A 74 -7.64 4.76 0.90
N HIS A 75 -7.10 3.73 1.56
CA HIS A 75 -6.99 3.73 3.01
C HIS A 75 -6.13 4.90 3.52
N LEU A 76 -4.98 5.12 2.89
CA LEU A 76 -4.03 6.18 3.24
C LEU A 76 -4.60 7.57 2.90
N ALA A 77 -5.18 7.74 1.71
CA ALA A 77 -5.85 8.99 1.35
C ALA A 77 -6.97 9.34 2.36
N ALA A 78 -7.78 8.35 2.77
CA ALA A 78 -8.81 8.56 3.76
C ALA A 78 -8.26 8.89 5.16
N GLN A 79 -7.11 8.33 5.55
CA GLN A 79 -6.43 8.69 6.80
C GLN A 79 -5.96 10.15 6.80
N ASP A 80 -5.49 10.65 5.67
CA ASP A 80 -5.07 12.06 5.51
C ASP A 80 -6.24 13.02 5.23
N GLY A 81 -7.49 12.52 5.15
CA GLY A 81 -8.68 13.32 4.90
C GLY A 81 -8.89 13.71 3.42
N HIS A 82 -8.22 13.01 2.50
CA HIS A 82 -8.33 13.17 1.06
C HIS A 82 -9.26 12.11 0.43
N ALA A 83 -9.77 12.41 -0.77
CA ALA A 83 -10.50 11.44 -1.57
C ALA A 83 -9.54 10.38 -2.12
N ALA A 84 -10.05 9.16 -2.32
CA ALA A 84 -9.31 8.11 -3.00
C ALA A 84 -8.95 8.54 -4.44
N PRO A 85 -7.79 8.11 -4.97
CA PRO A 85 -7.49 8.31 -6.39
C PRO A 85 -8.49 7.58 -7.29
N ASP A 86 -8.90 8.19 -8.40
CA ASP A 86 -9.90 7.62 -9.33
C ASP A 86 -9.49 6.24 -9.85
N TRP A 87 -8.20 6.03 -10.10
CA TRP A 87 -7.67 4.74 -10.58
C TRP A 87 -7.84 3.61 -9.55
N ALA A 88 -7.89 3.95 -8.25
CA ALA A 88 -8.03 2.98 -7.16
C ALA A 88 -9.48 2.53 -6.96
N ASP A 89 -10.46 3.34 -7.38
CA ASP A 89 -11.89 3.03 -7.22
C ASP A 89 -12.34 1.87 -8.13
N GLN A 90 -11.67 1.67 -9.26
CA GLN A 90 -12.10 0.70 -10.27
C GLN A 90 -11.67 -0.75 -10.00
N ARG A 91 -10.85 -1.00 -8.96
CA ARG A 91 -10.21 -2.30 -8.72
C ARG A 91 -10.83 -3.01 -7.52
N GLU A 92 -11.54 -4.12 -7.77
CA GLU A 92 -12.14 -4.98 -6.72
C GLU A 92 -11.96 -6.47 -7.07
N LEU A 93 -11.78 -7.32 -6.04
CA LEU A 93 -11.72 -8.77 -6.24
C LEU A 93 -13.13 -9.40 -6.26
N ARG A 94 -13.33 -10.37 -7.15
CA ARG A 94 -14.54 -11.19 -7.19
C ARG A 94 -14.59 -12.25 -6.09
N GLN A 95 -13.43 -12.67 -5.59
CA GLN A 95 -13.29 -13.67 -4.54
C GLN A 95 -12.53 -13.07 -3.36
N PHE A 96 -12.93 -13.46 -2.15
CA PHE A 96 -12.26 -12.98 -0.94
C PHE A 96 -10.84 -13.52 -0.85
N TRP A 97 -9.89 -12.59 -0.73
CA TRP A 97 -8.49 -12.91 -0.61
C TRP A 97 -7.99 -12.64 0.81
N PHE A 98 -7.31 -13.64 1.36
CA PHE A 98 -6.69 -13.60 2.67
C PHE A 98 -5.19 -13.86 2.48
N PRO A 99 -4.35 -12.81 2.53
CA PRO A 99 -2.91 -12.99 2.34
C PRO A 99 -2.27 -13.88 3.41
N PHE A 100 -2.86 -13.87 4.62
CA PHE A 100 -2.41 -14.68 5.75
C PHE A 100 -3.39 -15.82 5.99
N ASN A 101 -2.92 -17.06 5.76
CA ASN A 101 -3.76 -18.26 5.79
C ASN A 101 -3.98 -18.89 7.18
N THR A 102 -3.50 -18.26 8.26
CA THR A 102 -3.73 -18.77 9.62
C THR A 102 -5.16 -18.46 10.08
N ARG A 103 -5.77 -19.38 10.85
CA ARG A 103 -7.15 -19.22 11.34
C ARG A 103 -7.34 -17.93 12.15
N SER A 104 -6.34 -17.60 12.98
CA SER A 104 -6.34 -16.38 13.79
C SER A 104 -6.26 -15.13 12.92
N ALA A 105 -5.35 -15.08 11.94
CA ALA A 105 -5.23 -13.92 11.04
C ALA A 105 -6.50 -13.69 10.21
N ARG A 106 -7.16 -14.77 9.74
CA ARG A 106 -8.44 -14.65 9.03
C ARG A 106 -9.55 -14.10 9.91
N ALA A 107 -9.66 -14.57 11.16
CA ALA A 107 -10.65 -14.07 12.10
C ALA A 107 -10.40 -12.59 12.42
N ASP A 108 -9.14 -12.23 12.66
CA ASP A 108 -8.73 -10.86 12.94
C ASP A 108 -9.02 -9.93 11.75
N ALA A 109 -8.64 -10.33 10.54
CA ALA A 109 -8.92 -9.57 9.32
C ALA A 109 -10.41 -9.34 9.08
N VAL A 110 -11.29 -10.30 9.39
CA VAL A 110 -12.73 -10.10 9.23
C VAL A 110 -13.28 -9.03 10.19
N VAL A 111 -12.69 -8.91 11.38
CA VAL A 111 -13.12 -7.96 12.42
C VAL A 111 -12.47 -6.59 12.24
N HIS A 112 -11.18 -6.57 11.89
CA HIS A 112 -10.32 -5.39 11.93
C HIS A 112 -9.86 -4.89 10.56
N ALA A 113 -10.30 -5.50 9.44
CA ALA A 113 -9.95 -4.99 8.11
C ALA A 113 -10.49 -3.57 7.89
N PRO A 114 -9.66 -2.65 7.38
CA PRO A 114 -10.14 -1.32 7.03
C PRO A 114 -11.20 -1.38 5.92
N ALA A 115 -12.14 -0.43 5.93
CA ALA A 115 -13.28 -0.41 4.99
C ALA A 115 -12.85 -0.38 3.51
N ALA A 116 -11.72 0.24 3.20
CA ALA A 116 -11.13 0.27 1.85
C ALA A 116 -10.74 -1.13 1.34
N PHE A 117 -10.21 -1.99 2.21
CA PHE A 117 -9.84 -3.37 1.87
C PHE A 117 -11.08 -4.27 1.82
N ARG A 118 -11.95 -4.16 2.83
CA ARG A 118 -13.15 -4.99 2.95
C ARG A 118 -14.08 -4.88 1.75
N ARG A 119 -14.32 -3.66 1.24
CA ARG A 119 -15.19 -3.47 0.06
C ARG A 119 -14.64 -4.15 -1.19
N ARG A 120 -13.31 -4.23 -1.31
CA ARG A 120 -12.57 -4.82 -2.44
C ARG A 120 -12.33 -6.31 -2.32
N GLY A 121 -12.87 -6.96 -1.28
CA GLY A 121 -12.67 -8.39 -1.02
C GLY A 121 -11.28 -8.74 -0.48
N VAL A 122 -10.47 -7.77 -0.06
CA VAL A 122 -9.17 -7.99 0.57
C VAL A 122 -9.35 -8.01 2.09
N PHE A 123 -8.93 -9.10 2.72
CA PHE A 123 -9.02 -9.27 4.17
C PHE A 123 -7.63 -9.32 4.78
N VAL A 124 -7.13 -8.14 5.15
CA VAL A 124 -5.91 -7.94 5.93
C VAL A 124 -6.27 -7.17 7.20
N ALA A 125 -5.73 -7.59 8.34
CA ALA A 125 -5.97 -6.87 9.59
C ALA A 125 -5.23 -5.53 9.57
N ALA A 126 -5.84 -4.47 10.11
CA ALA A 126 -5.21 -3.14 10.15
C ALA A 126 -3.87 -3.13 10.89
N GLN A 127 -3.65 -4.06 11.83
CA GLN A 127 -2.37 -4.20 12.54
C GLN A 127 -1.22 -4.64 11.61
N GLU A 128 -1.50 -5.42 10.56
CA GLU A 128 -0.48 -5.85 9.59
C GLU A 128 -0.07 -4.69 8.67
N LEU A 129 -0.91 -3.66 8.59
CA LEU A 129 -0.66 -2.41 7.87
C LEU A 129 -0.08 -1.32 8.79
N LYS A 130 0.09 -1.59 10.08
CA LYS A 130 0.72 -0.65 11.00
C LYS A 130 2.18 -1.02 11.17
N VAL A 131 3.04 -0.11 10.75
CA VAL A 131 4.47 -0.17 11.05
C VAL A 131 4.70 0.62 12.33
N ALA A 132 5.51 0.05 13.22
CA ALA A 132 5.64 0.45 14.63
C ALA A 132 6.52 1.68 14.84
#